data_AF-A0A545U735-F1
#
_entry.id   AF-A0A545U735-F1
#
_cell.length_a   1.000
_cell.length_b   1.000
_cell.length_c   1.000
_cell.angle_alpha   90.00
_cell.angle_beta   90.00
_cell.angle_gamma   90.00
#
_symmetry.space_group_name_H-M   'P 1'
#
loop_
_entity.id
_entity.type
_entity.pdbx_description
1 polymer ?
#
loop_
_entity_poly.entity_id
_entity_poly.type
_entity_poly.pdbx_seq_one_letter_code
_entity_poly.pdbx_strand_id
1 'polypeptide(L)'
;MDELEKKRRQLADPKQHIENFDEQSPDNMSEQELAQLKADQNFERQLLGAFSVPVPEQLSEKILLNQRLQKRRNIFSLWALAASISILSMLSFMTTDYSQSSLTQQALKHVYHEEKYLTGGNPIARDEIERRLAKYGVSLPSLPEKVVFASRCGFGGESAMHIIAEIDGKPVTLLLTPIAVEDNKSFGDDRFVGKMRKTLANNLIVIAEDLSLVERFFQQIGDA
;
A
#
# COMPACT_ATOMS: atom_id res chain seq x y z
N MET A 1 -34.28 40.80 -55.13
CA MET A 1 -33.45 39.74 -54.52
C MET A 1 -32.27 39.52 -55.44
N ASP A 2 -31.06 39.46 -54.89
CA ASP A 2 -29.83 39.18 -55.64
C ASP A 2 -29.91 37.78 -56.29
N GLU A 3 -29.39 37.65 -57.50
CA GLU A 3 -29.43 36.39 -58.27
C GLU A 3 -28.67 35.26 -57.56
N LEU A 4 -27.61 35.62 -56.83
CA LEU A 4 -26.85 34.68 -56.02
C LEU A 4 -27.64 34.19 -54.80
N GLU A 5 -28.46 35.04 -54.19
CA GLU A 5 -29.28 34.67 -53.04
C GLU A 5 -30.40 33.70 -53.45
N LYS A 6 -30.99 33.90 -54.64
CA LYS A 6 -31.95 32.96 -55.24
C LYS A 6 -31.32 31.59 -55.47
N LYS A 7 -30.16 31.54 -56.15
CA LYS A 7 -29.44 30.27 -56.40
C LYS A 7 -29.05 29.55 -55.12
N ARG A 8 -28.62 30.30 -54.10
CA ARG A 8 -28.28 29.72 -52.80
C ARG A 8 -29.48 29.07 -52.12
N ARG A 9 -30.66 29.69 -52.19
CA ARG A 9 -31.90 29.11 -51.63
C ARG A 9 -32.34 27.87 -52.41
N GLN A 10 -32.25 27.90 -53.74
CA GLN A 10 -32.57 26.75 -54.60
C GLN A 10 -31.69 25.53 -54.28
N LEU A 11 -30.39 25.73 -54.04
CA LEU A 11 -29.47 24.64 -53.70
C LEU A 11 -29.60 24.16 -52.25
N ALA A 12 -30.07 25.02 -51.34
CA ALA A 12 -30.23 24.67 -49.92
C ALA A 12 -31.48 23.83 -49.66
N ASP A 13 -32.55 24.03 -50.45
CA ASP A 13 -33.78 23.23 -50.40
C ASP A 13 -34.32 22.96 -51.82
N PRO A 14 -33.74 21.97 -52.53
CA PRO A 14 -34.11 21.64 -53.90
C PRO A 14 -35.55 21.14 -54.00
N LYS A 15 -36.01 20.43 -52.97
CA LYS A 15 -37.36 19.86 -52.89
C LYS A 15 -38.42 20.96 -52.87
N GLN A 16 -38.26 21.97 -52.01
CA GLN A 16 -39.18 23.10 -51.96
C GLN A 16 -39.17 23.90 -53.27
N HIS A 17 -38.01 24.01 -53.94
CA HIS A 17 -37.93 24.70 -55.23
C HIS A 17 -38.67 23.96 -56.35
N ILE A 18 -38.53 22.63 -56.40
CA ILE A 18 -39.21 21.76 -57.36
C ILE A 18 -40.73 21.76 -57.17
N GLU A 19 -41.22 21.76 -55.93
CA GLU A 19 -42.67 21.78 -55.64
C GLU A 19 -43.31 23.15 -55.97
N ASN A 20 -42.59 24.25 -55.73
CA ASN A 20 -43.07 25.60 -56.07
C ASN A 20 -42.94 25.94 -57.58
N PHE A 21 -42.33 25.06 -58.38
CA PHE A 21 -42.19 25.24 -59.83
C PHE A 21 -43.51 25.08 -60.57
N ASP A 22 -44.41 24.20 -60.11
CA ASP A 22 -45.73 23.99 -60.73
C ASP A 22 -46.61 25.27 -60.70
N GLU A 23 -46.25 26.25 -59.86
CA GLU A 23 -46.90 27.57 -59.77
C GLU A 23 -46.26 28.65 -60.66
N GLN A 24 -45.07 28.40 -61.23
CA GLN A 24 -44.34 29.34 -62.09
C GLN A 24 -44.52 28.97 -63.56
N SER A 25 -45.18 29.84 -64.35
CA SER A 25 -45.46 29.56 -65.77
C SER A 25 -44.18 29.28 -66.58
N PRO A 26 -44.09 28.15 -67.30
CA PRO A 26 -42.92 27.74 -68.09
C PRO A 26 -42.62 28.66 -69.29
N ASP A 27 -43.52 29.59 -69.63
CA ASP A 27 -43.42 30.50 -70.78
C ASP A 27 -42.26 31.51 -70.71
N ASN A 28 -41.66 31.73 -69.53
CA ASN A 28 -40.59 32.73 -69.33
C ASN A 28 -39.19 32.13 -69.20
N MET A 29 -39.01 30.82 -69.43
CA MET A 29 -37.75 30.12 -69.19
C MET A 29 -37.06 29.71 -70.49
N SER A 30 -35.73 29.72 -70.47
CA SER A 30 -34.94 29.16 -71.56
C SER A 30 -35.06 27.62 -71.58
N GLU A 31 -34.88 27.03 -72.77
CA GLU A 31 -34.90 25.57 -72.95
C GLU A 31 -33.88 24.85 -72.05
N GLN A 32 -32.75 25.51 -71.75
CA GLN A 32 -31.69 24.98 -70.88
C GLN A 32 -32.11 24.92 -69.41
N GLU A 33 -32.82 25.93 -68.90
CA GLU A 33 -33.28 25.95 -67.50
C GLU A 33 -34.37 24.90 -67.27
N LEU A 34 -35.25 24.71 -68.25
CA LEU A 34 -36.28 23.67 -68.21
C LEU A 34 -35.66 22.25 -68.21
N ALA A 35 -34.57 22.06 -68.95
CA ALA A 35 -33.85 20.78 -68.97
C ALA A 35 -33.15 20.50 -67.63
N GLN A 36 -32.56 21.52 -66.99
CA GLN A 36 -31.91 21.40 -65.67
C GLN A 36 -32.93 21.04 -64.58
N LEU A 37 -34.07 21.73 -64.54
CA LEU A 37 -35.13 21.44 -63.57
C LEU A 37 -35.65 20.00 -63.67
N LYS A 38 -35.85 19.48 -64.90
CA LYS A 38 -36.24 18.08 -65.09
C LYS A 38 -35.17 17.10 -64.60
N ALA A 39 -33.89 17.43 -64.74
CA ALA A 39 -32.79 16.63 -64.22
C ALA A 39 -32.82 16.62 -62.69
N ASP A 40 -33.00 17.77 -62.06
CA ASP A 40 -33.09 17.91 -60.60
C ASP A 40 -34.29 17.15 -60.02
N GLN A 41 -35.46 17.25 -60.68
CA GLN A 41 -36.66 16.47 -60.33
C GLN A 41 -36.42 14.96 -60.37
N ASN A 42 -35.74 14.48 -61.40
CA ASN A 42 -35.42 13.05 -61.53
C ASN A 42 -34.42 12.60 -60.47
N PHE A 43 -33.44 13.43 -60.15
CA PHE A 43 -32.48 13.15 -59.09
C PHE A 43 -33.14 13.08 -57.71
N GLU A 44 -34.02 14.03 -57.38
CA GLU A 44 -34.78 13.99 -56.12
C GLU A 44 -35.65 12.74 -56.01
N ARG A 45 -36.30 12.30 -57.11
CA ARG A 45 -37.06 11.05 -57.11
C ARG A 45 -36.18 9.82 -56.86
N GLN A 46 -34.96 9.79 -57.42
CA GLN A 46 -34.00 8.71 -57.16
C GLN A 46 -33.53 8.71 -55.71
N LEU A 47 -33.24 9.89 -55.14
CA LEU A 47 -32.88 10.04 -53.74
C LEU A 47 -33.99 9.57 -52.80
N LEU A 48 -35.22 10.04 -53.01
CA LEU A 48 -36.38 9.64 -52.21
C LEU A 48 -36.62 8.12 -52.29
N GLY A 49 -36.43 7.52 -53.47
CA GLY A 49 -36.46 6.06 -53.64
C GLY A 49 -35.38 5.34 -52.83
N ALA A 50 -34.15 5.86 -52.83
CA ALA A 50 -33.04 5.29 -52.08
C ALA A 50 -33.20 5.42 -50.55
N PHE A 51 -33.82 6.50 -50.07
CA PHE A 51 -34.11 6.71 -48.65
C PHE A 51 -35.35 5.95 -48.14
N SER A 52 -36.16 5.38 -49.04
CA SER A 52 -37.33 4.58 -48.68
C SER A 52 -36.94 3.15 -48.30
N VAL A 53 -36.07 3.02 -47.30
CA VAL A 53 -35.66 1.72 -46.76
C VAL A 53 -36.71 1.25 -45.76
N PRO A 54 -37.32 0.06 -45.95
CA PRO A 54 -38.30 -0.46 -45.00
C PRO A 54 -37.64 -0.71 -43.65
N VAL A 55 -38.31 -0.29 -42.58
CA VAL A 55 -37.87 -0.59 -41.21
C VAL A 55 -37.99 -2.11 -41.00
N PRO A 56 -36.92 -2.81 -40.58
CA PRO A 56 -36.98 -4.24 -40.31
C PRO A 56 -38.02 -4.56 -39.24
N GLU A 57 -38.72 -5.68 -39.40
CA GLU A 57 -39.60 -6.20 -38.35
C GLU A 57 -38.82 -6.41 -37.05
N GLN A 58 -39.47 -6.12 -35.92
CA GLN A 58 -38.93 -6.32 -34.56
C GLN A 58 -37.68 -5.49 -34.20
N LEU A 59 -37.41 -4.38 -34.90
CA LEU A 59 -36.28 -3.49 -34.58
C LEU A 59 -36.35 -2.96 -33.13
N SER A 60 -37.54 -2.54 -32.70
CA SER A 60 -37.78 -2.06 -31.33
C SER A 60 -37.46 -3.11 -30.27
N GLU A 61 -37.90 -4.34 -30.50
CA GLU A 61 -37.67 -5.50 -29.62
C GLU A 61 -36.18 -5.85 -29.54
N LYS A 62 -35.48 -5.85 -30.68
CA LYS A 62 -34.02 -6.08 -30.73
C LYS A 62 -33.23 -5.01 -29.97
N ILE A 63 -33.62 -3.73 -30.09
CA ILE A 63 -32.98 -2.63 -29.37
C ILE A 63 -33.20 -2.79 -27.86
N LEU A 64 -34.45 -3.03 -27.43
CA LEU A 64 -34.79 -3.22 -26.02
C LEU A 64 -34.06 -4.42 -25.40
N LEU A 65 -33.94 -5.52 -26.14
CA LEU A 65 -33.20 -6.70 -25.72
C LEU A 65 -31.71 -6.41 -25.51
N ASN A 66 -31.06 -5.76 -26.48
CA ASN A 66 -29.63 -5.44 -26.41
C ASN A 66 -29.31 -4.48 -25.24
N GLN A 67 -30.16 -3.50 -24.98
CA GLN A 67 -29.99 -2.58 -23.84
C GLN A 67 -30.06 -3.32 -22.50
N ARG A 68 -30.99 -4.28 -22.35
CA ARG A 68 -31.10 -5.09 -21.13
C ARG A 68 -29.89 -6.01 -20.93
N LEU A 69 -29.37 -6.59 -22.01
CA LEU A 69 -28.19 -7.47 -21.97
C LEU A 69 -26.91 -6.71 -21.58
N GLN A 70 -26.69 -5.50 -22.11
CA GLN A 70 -25.53 -4.67 -21.74
C GLN A 70 -25.52 -4.29 -20.26
N LYS A 71 -26.68 -3.97 -19.68
CA LYS A 71 -26.77 -3.55 -18.27
C LYS A 71 -26.38 -4.64 -17.27
N ARG A 72 -26.45 -5.92 -17.66
CA ARG A 72 -26.13 -7.07 -16.79
C ARG A 72 -24.63 -7.37 -16.65
N ARG A 73 -23.76 -6.67 -17.38
CA ARG A 73 -22.31 -6.99 -17.46
C ARG A 73 -21.43 -6.36 -16.35
N ASN A 74 -21.97 -5.48 -15.51
CA ASN A 74 -21.19 -4.70 -14.53
C ASN A 74 -21.09 -5.30 -13.11
N ILE A 75 -21.65 -6.47 -12.85
CA ILE A 75 -21.56 -7.09 -11.52
C ILE A 75 -20.12 -7.44 -11.12
N PHE A 76 -19.22 -7.73 -12.06
CA PHE A 76 -17.80 -8.01 -11.77
C PHE A 76 -17.01 -6.79 -11.26
N SER A 77 -17.43 -5.57 -11.59
CA SER A 77 -16.76 -4.32 -11.15
C SER A 77 -16.85 -4.12 -9.63
N LEU A 78 -17.96 -4.55 -9.02
CA LEU A 78 -18.16 -4.43 -7.58
C LEU A 78 -17.26 -5.38 -6.77
N TRP A 79 -16.95 -6.57 -7.29
CA TRP A 79 -16.05 -7.53 -6.63
C TRP A 79 -14.58 -7.09 -6.73
N ALA A 80 -14.18 -6.44 -7.83
CA ALA A 80 -12.83 -5.92 -7.99
C ALA A 80 -12.51 -4.81 -6.96
N LEU A 81 -13.49 -3.97 -6.67
CA LEU A 81 -13.35 -2.87 -5.70
C LEU A 81 -13.19 -3.41 -4.27
N ALA A 82 -13.96 -4.43 -3.90
CA ALA A 82 -13.84 -5.10 -2.60
C ALA A 82 -12.46 -5.78 -2.41
N ALA A 83 -11.97 -6.50 -3.43
CA ALA A 83 -10.67 -7.16 -3.39
C ALA A 83 -9.51 -6.16 -3.19
N SER A 84 -9.61 -4.98 -3.80
CA SER A 84 -8.60 -3.91 -3.68
C SER A 84 -8.46 -3.41 -2.24
N ILE A 85 -9.59 -3.22 -1.55
CA ILE A 85 -9.64 -2.74 -0.17
C ILE A 85 -9.09 -3.81 0.79
N SER A 86 -9.41 -5.08 0.56
CA SER A 86 -8.91 -6.19 1.38
C SER A 86 -7.38 -6.36 1.27
N ILE A 87 -6.81 -6.23 0.06
CA ILE A 87 -5.36 -6.33 -0.14
C ILE A 87 -4.62 -5.19 0.56
N LEU A 88 -5.11 -3.96 0.45
CA LEU A 88 -4.49 -2.81 1.13
C LEU A 88 -4.51 -2.95 2.65
N SER A 89 -5.65 -3.40 3.20
CA SER A 89 -5.77 -3.64 4.64
C SER A 89 -4.82 -4.74 5.11
N MET A 90 -4.75 -5.87 4.38
CA MET A 90 -3.85 -6.97 4.74
C MET A 90 -2.36 -6.59 4.67
N LEU A 91 -1.96 -5.85 3.64
CA LEU A 91 -0.59 -5.37 3.51
C LEU A 91 -0.22 -4.36 4.61
N SER A 92 -1.19 -3.57 5.09
CA SER A 92 -0.98 -2.62 6.18
C SER A 92 -0.72 -3.33 7.51
N PHE A 93 -1.43 -4.44 7.79
CA PHE A 93 -1.19 -5.25 8.98
C PHE A 93 0.15 -6.01 8.95
N MET A 94 0.64 -6.44 7.78
CA MET A 94 1.93 -7.15 7.71
C MET A 94 3.16 -6.26 7.94
N THR A 95 3.08 -4.95 7.70
CA THR A 95 4.26 -4.07 7.77
C THR A 95 4.52 -3.51 9.17
N THR A 96 3.51 -3.49 10.06
CA THR A 96 3.64 -2.96 11.43
C THR A 96 4.53 -3.81 12.36
N ASP A 97 4.63 -5.12 12.14
CA ASP A 97 5.43 -6.00 13.01
C ASP A 97 6.89 -6.21 12.53
N TYR A 98 7.19 -5.88 11.27
CA TYR A 98 8.44 -6.32 10.65
C TYR A 98 9.67 -5.52 11.12
N SER A 99 9.57 -4.21 11.41
CA SER A 99 10.76 -3.41 11.76
C SER A 99 11.31 -3.74 13.16
N GLN A 100 10.44 -4.04 14.12
CA GLN A 100 10.81 -4.33 15.52
C GLN A 100 11.16 -5.81 15.76
N SER A 101 10.65 -6.70 14.89
CA SER A 101 11.11 -8.09 14.85
C SER A 101 12.63 -8.19 14.62
N SER A 102 13.22 -7.24 13.89
CA SER A 102 14.65 -7.25 13.59
C SER A 102 15.52 -7.09 14.85
N LEU A 103 15.15 -6.21 15.79
CA LEU A 103 15.96 -5.93 16.98
C LEU A 103 15.88 -7.07 18.01
N THR A 104 14.68 -7.58 18.28
CA THR A 104 14.47 -8.69 19.22
C THR A 104 15.05 -9.99 18.68
N GLN A 105 14.90 -10.28 17.38
CA GLN A 105 15.56 -11.40 16.73
C GLN A 105 17.09 -11.26 16.74
N GLN A 106 17.61 -10.04 16.52
CA GLN A 106 19.03 -9.79 16.61
C GLN A 106 19.55 -10.00 18.04
N ALA A 107 18.79 -9.61 19.06
CA ALA A 107 19.16 -9.83 20.47
C ALA A 107 19.22 -11.32 20.81
N LEU A 108 18.23 -12.11 20.39
CA LEU A 108 18.25 -13.56 20.55
C LEU A 108 19.43 -14.18 19.80
N LYS A 109 19.62 -13.83 18.53
CA LYS A 109 20.75 -14.30 17.72
C LYS A 109 22.09 -13.98 18.37
N HIS A 110 22.22 -12.81 19.00
CA HIS A 110 23.41 -12.38 19.72
C HIS A 110 23.74 -13.32 20.88
N VAL A 111 22.74 -13.69 21.70
CA VAL A 111 22.90 -14.64 22.80
C VAL A 111 23.34 -16.02 22.29
N TYR A 112 22.73 -16.53 21.21
CA TYR A 112 23.12 -17.82 20.63
C TYR A 112 24.56 -17.84 20.10
N HIS A 113 25.06 -16.75 19.53
CA HIS A 113 26.45 -16.68 19.06
C HIS A 113 27.47 -16.60 20.21
N GLU A 114 27.01 -16.31 21.42
CA GLU A 114 27.84 -16.13 22.60
C GLU A 114 27.65 -17.25 23.64
N GLU A 115 27.04 -18.37 23.25
CA GLU A 115 26.72 -19.50 24.14
C GLU A 115 27.93 -20.02 24.94
N LYS A 116 29.14 -19.95 24.36
CA LYS A 116 30.40 -20.32 25.03
C LYS A 116 30.72 -19.47 26.27
N TYR A 117 30.14 -18.27 26.41
CA TYR A 117 30.31 -17.38 27.56
C TYR A 117 29.18 -17.52 28.58
N LEU A 118 28.10 -18.23 28.24
CA LEU A 118 27.00 -18.54 29.17
C LEU A 118 27.42 -19.60 30.20
N THR A 119 28.44 -20.41 29.90
CA THR A 119 28.96 -21.46 30.77
C THR A 119 30.44 -21.24 31.12
N GLY A 120 30.74 -20.98 32.39
CA GLY A 120 32.08 -21.19 32.93
C GLY A 120 33.08 -20.02 32.87
N GLY A 121 32.62 -18.77 32.93
CA GLY A 121 33.52 -17.62 33.13
C GLY A 121 33.94 -17.44 34.60
N ASN A 122 35.17 -16.95 34.82
CA ASN A 122 35.60 -16.52 36.14
C ASN A 122 34.84 -15.25 36.55
N PRO A 123 34.36 -15.12 37.80
CA PRO A 123 33.73 -13.90 38.28
C PRO A 123 34.66 -12.69 38.10
N ILE A 124 34.12 -11.61 37.55
CA ILE A 124 34.82 -10.34 37.41
C ILE A 124 34.57 -9.54 38.70
N ALA A 125 35.62 -8.89 39.22
CA ALA A 125 35.50 -8.06 40.41
C ALA A 125 34.60 -6.83 40.15
N ARG A 126 33.80 -6.45 41.15
CA ARG A 126 32.78 -5.39 41.03
C ARG A 126 33.38 -4.04 40.60
N ASP A 127 34.51 -3.68 41.19
CA ASP A 127 35.24 -2.45 40.89
C ASP A 127 35.69 -2.40 39.42
N GLU A 128 36.02 -3.55 38.84
CA GLU A 128 36.36 -3.65 37.42
C GLU A 128 35.15 -3.46 36.51
N ILE A 129 33.99 -4.00 36.88
CA ILE A 129 32.73 -3.83 36.15
C ILE A 129 32.31 -2.36 36.16
N GLU A 130 32.33 -1.72 37.33
CA GLU A 130 31.99 -0.29 37.47
C GLU A 130 32.95 0.59 36.64
N ARG A 131 34.26 0.32 36.65
CA ARG A 131 35.21 1.02 35.77
C ARG A 131 34.91 0.82 34.29
N ARG A 132 34.50 -0.39 33.88
CA ARG A 132 34.11 -0.68 32.50
C ARG A 132 32.84 0.08 32.13
N LEU A 133 31.82 0.09 32.98
CA LEU A 133 30.55 0.79 32.75
C LEU A 133 30.71 2.32 32.72
N ALA A 134 31.52 2.86 33.63
CA ALA A 134 31.79 4.30 33.71
C ALA A 134 32.43 4.86 32.43
N LYS A 135 33.27 4.08 31.74
CA LYS A 135 33.84 4.46 30.42
C LYS A 135 32.78 4.68 29.34
N TYR A 136 31.58 4.13 29.52
CA TYR A 136 30.46 4.23 28.58
C TYR A 136 29.32 5.09 29.13
N GLY A 137 29.54 5.84 30.21
CA GLY A 137 28.52 6.70 30.82
C GLY A 137 27.34 5.92 31.40
N VAL A 138 27.53 4.64 31.69
CA VAL A 138 26.52 3.77 32.31
C VAL A 138 26.84 3.61 33.77
N SER A 139 25.83 3.78 34.63
CA SER A 139 25.89 3.39 36.03
C SER A 139 24.71 2.49 36.33
N LEU A 140 24.96 1.32 36.93
CA LEU A 140 23.91 0.44 37.42
C LEU A 140 23.82 0.63 38.94
N PRO A 141 22.62 0.91 39.51
CA PRO A 141 22.46 1.11 40.95
C PRO A 141 22.92 -0.10 41.78
N SER A 142 22.69 -1.28 41.22
CA SER A 142 22.99 -2.57 41.83
C SER A 142 23.40 -3.56 40.74
N LEU A 143 24.54 -4.21 40.95
CA LEU A 143 25.03 -5.28 40.09
C LEU A 143 24.68 -6.64 40.72
N PRO A 144 24.36 -7.66 39.91
CA PRO A 144 24.23 -9.03 40.38
C PRO A 144 25.49 -9.53 41.10
N GLU A 145 25.32 -10.49 42.02
CA GLU A 145 26.38 -10.99 42.89
C GLU A 145 27.55 -11.61 42.12
N LYS A 146 27.25 -12.24 40.98
CA LYS A 146 28.24 -12.89 40.12
C LYS A 146 28.06 -12.44 38.67
N VAL A 147 29.05 -11.71 38.15
CA VAL A 147 29.14 -11.32 36.75
C VAL A 147 30.33 -12.03 36.14
N VAL A 148 30.08 -12.80 35.08
CA VAL A 148 31.08 -13.65 34.42
C VAL A 148 31.62 -13.02 33.13
N PHE A 149 30.91 -12.02 32.60
CA PHE A 149 31.28 -11.32 31.39
C PHE A 149 30.78 -9.88 31.41
N ALA A 150 31.60 -8.94 30.96
CA ALA A 150 31.23 -7.54 30.78
C ALA A 150 32.10 -6.93 29.69
N SER A 151 31.56 -6.78 28.47
CA SER A 151 32.31 -6.26 27.33
C SER A 151 31.46 -5.36 26.45
N ARG A 152 32.14 -4.55 25.64
CA ARG A 152 31.51 -3.80 24.56
C ARG A 152 31.30 -4.73 23.37
N CYS A 153 30.07 -4.78 22.87
CA CYS A 153 29.70 -5.54 21.68
C CYS A 153 29.01 -4.64 20.66
N GLY A 154 29.14 -4.97 19.38
CA GLY A 154 28.34 -4.34 18.33
C GLY A 154 26.94 -4.96 18.31
N PHE A 155 25.91 -4.13 18.44
CA PHE A 155 24.51 -4.57 18.48
C PHE A 155 23.64 -3.57 17.72
N GLY A 156 22.85 -4.05 16.76
CA GLY A 156 21.95 -3.21 15.95
C GLY A 156 22.63 -2.06 15.18
N GLY A 157 23.92 -2.20 14.84
CA GLY A 157 24.71 -1.15 14.18
C GLY A 157 25.31 -0.13 15.14
N GLU A 158 24.99 -0.21 16.44
CA GLU A 158 25.49 0.66 17.49
C GLU A 158 26.39 -0.10 18.48
N SER A 159 27.06 0.64 19.36
CA SER A 159 27.82 0.05 20.47
C SER A 159 26.90 -0.23 21.65
N ALA A 160 26.86 -1.47 22.13
CA ALA A 160 26.14 -1.87 23.34
C ALA A 160 27.10 -2.44 24.38
N MET A 161 26.74 -2.34 25.65
CA MET A 161 27.42 -3.06 26.73
C MET A 161 26.69 -4.37 26.99
N HIS A 162 27.42 -5.47 26.80
CA HIS A 162 26.95 -6.83 27.07
C HIS A 162 27.53 -7.32 28.39
N ILE A 163 26.64 -7.65 29.33
CA ILE A 163 26.95 -8.21 30.63
C ILE A 163 26.27 -9.58 30.74
N ILE A 164 27.00 -10.59 31.20
CA ILE A 164 26.43 -11.89 31.57
C ILE A 164 26.61 -12.04 33.07
N ALA A 165 25.49 -12.13 33.77
CA ALA A 165 25.41 -12.36 35.19
C ALA A 165 24.85 -13.74 35.50
N GLU A 166 24.99 -14.20 36.74
CA GLU A 166 24.43 -15.45 37.21
C GLU A 166 23.45 -15.18 38.35
N ILE A 167 22.22 -15.67 38.22
CA ILE A 167 21.20 -15.68 39.26
C ILE A 167 20.82 -17.13 39.52
N ASP A 168 20.96 -17.60 40.77
CA ASP A 168 20.71 -18.99 41.18
C ASP A 168 21.44 -20.04 40.32
N GLY A 169 22.68 -19.76 39.89
CA GLY A 169 23.44 -20.67 39.04
C GLY A 169 23.06 -20.64 37.55
N LYS A 170 22.10 -19.78 37.16
CA LYS A 170 21.64 -19.65 35.76
C LYS A 170 22.10 -18.33 35.14
N PRO A 171 22.59 -18.35 33.88
CA PRO A 171 23.05 -17.15 33.21
C PRO A 171 21.88 -16.23 32.83
N VAL A 172 22.09 -14.93 33.02
CA VAL A 172 21.21 -13.85 32.60
C VAL A 172 22.03 -12.83 31.83
N THR A 173 21.63 -12.56 30.60
CA THR A 173 22.26 -11.59 29.72
C THR A 173 21.57 -10.25 29.85
N LEU A 174 22.35 -9.19 30.09
CA LEU A 174 21.94 -7.80 30.01
C LEU A 174 22.67 -7.12 28.85
N LEU A 175 21.90 -6.50 27.95
CA LEU A 175 22.39 -5.58 26.94
C LEU A 175 21.92 -4.17 27.28
N LEU A 176 22.87 -3.25 27.40
CA LEU A 176 22.63 -1.82 27.53
C LEU A 176 22.92 -1.17 26.16
N THR A 177 21.91 -0.54 25.56
CA THR A 177 22.02 0.00 24.20
C THR A 177 21.39 1.40 24.08
N PRO A 178 21.97 2.30 23.27
CA PRO A 178 21.33 3.56 22.93
C PRO A 178 20.18 3.40 21.91
N ILE A 179 20.03 2.22 21.30
CA ILE A 179 18.98 1.95 20.32
C ILE A 179 17.61 2.08 20.98
N ALA A 180 16.68 2.80 20.35
CA ALA A 180 15.33 2.97 20.85
C ALA A 180 14.61 1.61 20.95
N VAL A 181 14.06 1.31 22.12
CA VAL A 181 13.25 0.11 22.38
C VAL A 181 11.82 0.47 22.73
N GLU A 182 10.90 -0.48 22.51
CA GLU A 182 9.56 -0.44 23.09
C GLU A 182 9.64 -0.77 24.57
N ASP A 183 9.01 0.07 25.40
CA ASP A 183 9.04 -0.10 26.84
C ASP A 183 8.16 -1.27 27.28
N ASN A 184 8.64 -2.04 28.27
CA ASN A 184 7.97 -3.21 28.86
C ASN A 184 7.55 -4.32 27.86
N LYS A 185 8.16 -4.36 26.67
CA LYS A 185 7.90 -5.42 25.69
C LYS A 185 8.66 -6.70 26.03
N SER A 186 7.94 -7.81 26.13
CA SER A 186 8.52 -9.15 26.22
C SER A 186 8.66 -9.77 24.82
N PHE A 187 9.69 -10.58 24.64
CA PHE A 187 9.96 -11.34 23.41
C PHE A 187 10.63 -12.66 23.79
N GLY A 188 10.70 -13.62 22.86
CA GLY A 188 11.35 -14.89 23.13
C GLY A 188 11.14 -15.91 22.04
N ASP A 189 11.79 -17.05 22.21
CA ASP A 189 11.63 -18.26 21.42
C ASP A 189 11.46 -19.49 22.35
N ASP A 190 11.66 -20.69 21.83
CA ASP A 190 11.48 -21.93 22.59
C ASP A 190 12.45 -22.09 23.78
N ARG A 191 13.58 -21.35 23.79
CA ARG A 191 14.65 -21.53 24.79
C ARG A 191 14.88 -20.29 25.63
N PHE A 192 14.75 -19.10 25.06
CA PHE A 192 15.04 -17.85 25.75
C PHE A 192 13.85 -16.91 25.75
N VAL A 193 13.68 -16.24 26.89
CA VAL A 193 12.72 -15.16 27.07
C VAL A 193 13.50 -13.89 27.40
N GLY A 194 13.10 -12.79 26.78
CA GLY A 194 13.67 -11.47 27.00
C GLY A 194 12.62 -10.40 27.24
N LYS A 195 13.03 -9.32 27.88
CA LYS A 195 12.20 -8.14 28.11
C LYS A 195 13.01 -6.87 27.96
N MET A 196 12.42 -5.89 27.30
CA MET A 196 13.00 -4.58 27.06
C MET A 196 12.42 -3.55 28.02
N ARG A 197 13.26 -2.61 28.47
CA ARG A 197 12.85 -1.46 29.27
C ARG A 197 13.53 -0.21 28.76
N LYS A 198 12.74 0.85 28.60
CA LYS A 198 13.24 2.17 28.24
C LYS A 198 13.73 2.89 29.49
N THR A 199 14.90 3.53 29.42
CA THR A 199 15.44 4.34 30.52
C THR A 199 15.79 5.75 30.02
N LEU A 200 16.24 6.63 30.91
CA LEU A 200 16.64 7.99 30.57
C LEU A 200 17.95 8.06 29.79
N ALA A 201 18.86 7.08 29.98
CA ALA A 201 20.20 7.10 29.40
C ALA A 201 20.42 5.97 28.38
N ASN A 202 20.31 4.72 28.82
CA ASN A 202 20.56 3.55 27.96
C ASN A 202 19.46 2.50 28.17
N ASN A 203 18.84 2.09 27.06
CA ASN A 203 17.78 1.11 27.08
C ASN A 203 18.32 -0.26 27.48
N LEU A 204 17.50 -1.00 28.21
CA LEU A 204 17.84 -2.29 28.79
C LEU A 204 17.14 -3.39 28.01
N ILE A 205 17.90 -4.42 27.65
CA ILE A 205 17.37 -5.66 27.10
C ILE A 205 17.93 -6.79 27.96
N VAL A 206 17.06 -7.48 28.69
CA VAL A 206 17.45 -8.61 29.54
C VAL A 206 16.92 -9.89 28.91
N ILE A 207 17.76 -10.92 28.84
CA ILE A 207 17.44 -12.23 28.23
C ILE A 207 17.91 -13.33 29.19
N ALA A 208 17.04 -14.31 29.43
CA ALA A 208 17.33 -15.49 30.23
C ALA A 208 16.52 -16.70 29.71
N GLU A 209 16.75 -17.89 30.27
CA GLU A 209 15.96 -19.10 29.93
C GLU A 209 14.54 -19.07 30.51
N ASP A 210 14.28 -18.22 31.51
CA ASP A 210 12.99 -18.12 32.19
C ASP A 210 12.63 -16.65 32.43
N LEU A 211 11.37 -16.29 32.17
CA LEU A 211 10.81 -14.98 32.46
C LEU A 211 10.97 -14.60 33.94
N SER A 212 10.89 -15.57 34.86
CA SER A 212 11.09 -15.32 36.29
C SER A 212 12.49 -14.79 36.62
N LEU A 213 13.52 -15.20 35.88
CA LEU A 213 14.88 -14.69 36.03
C LEU A 213 14.98 -13.27 35.51
N VAL A 214 14.34 -12.99 34.37
CA VAL A 214 14.29 -11.66 33.76
C VAL A 214 13.64 -10.65 34.71
N GLU A 215 12.50 -11.00 35.31
CA GLU A 215 11.80 -10.11 36.24
C GLU A 215 12.59 -9.87 37.53
N ARG A 216 13.19 -10.93 38.10
CA ARG A 216 14.05 -10.80 39.28
C ARG A 216 15.28 -9.96 39.00
N PHE A 217 15.89 -10.10 37.83
CA PHE A 217 17.01 -9.25 37.42
C PHE A 217 16.60 -7.78 37.39
N PHE A 218 15.45 -7.45 36.78
CA PHE A 218 14.93 -6.09 36.75
C PHE A 218 14.59 -5.53 38.13
N GLN A 219 14.07 -6.36 39.04
CA GLN A 219 13.87 -5.96 40.44
C GLN A 219 15.19 -5.68 41.15
N GLN A 220 16.21 -6.48 40.87
CA GLN A 220 17.52 -6.36 41.50
C GLN A 220 18.26 -5.11 41.07
N ILE A 221 18.24 -4.74 39.78
CA ILE A 221 18.94 -3.54 39.27
C ILE A 221 18.19 -2.22 39.56
N GLY A 222 16.94 -2.31 40.02
CA GLY A 222 16.09 -1.15 40.31
C GLY A 222 15.61 -0.41 39.04
N ASP A 223 14.86 0.67 39.25
CA ASP A 223 14.51 1.60 38.18
C ASP A 223 15.74 2.48 37.89
N ALA A 224 16.60 2.00 36.98
CA ALA A 224 17.74 2.75 36.44
C ALA A 224 17.32 3.74 35.34
#